data_AF-A0A961KW18-F1
#
_entry.id   AF-A0A961KW18-F1
#
_cell.length_a   1.000
_cell.length_b   1.000
_cell.length_c   1.000
_cell.angle_alpha   90.00
_cell.angle_beta   90.00
_cell.angle_gamma   90.00
#
_symmetry.space_group_name_H-M   'P 1'
#
loop_
_entity.id
_entity.type
_entity.pdbx_description
1 polymer ?
#
loop_
_entity_poly.entity_id
_entity_poly.type
_entity_poly.pdbx_seq_one_letter_code
_entity_poly.pdbx_strand_id
1 'polypeptide(L)'
;EPEVFHDFSAVDGGPDGAVVDAEGALWVALWGGSRVLRLRPDGSAEAEIALPASQITCPAFGGDLRQLYVTSAWAGLDAAARAAEPEAGRVFAAKVAIPGLPEPMVALTGRP
;
A
#
# COMPACT_ATOMS: atom_id res chain seq x y z
N GLU A 1 -24.12 6.98 -10.76
CA GLU A 1 -23.13 6.90 -11.86
C GLU A 1 -21.75 6.72 -11.22
N PRO A 2 -20.78 6.05 -11.85
CA PRO A 2 -19.43 5.98 -11.32
C PRO A 2 -18.78 7.38 -11.36
N GLU A 3 -18.03 7.73 -10.33
CA GLU A 3 -17.25 8.96 -10.22
C GLU A 3 -15.78 8.66 -9.91
N VAL A 4 -14.89 9.62 -10.21
CA VAL A 4 -13.47 9.48 -9.89
C VAL A 4 -13.31 9.59 -8.38
N PHE A 5 -12.77 8.52 -7.76
CA PHE A 5 -12.43 8.53 -6.34
C PHE A 5 -11.17 9.37 -6.07
N HIS A 6 -10.07 9.09 -6.78
CA HIS A 6 -8.83 9.85 -6.66
C HIS A 6 -8.09 9.86 -8.01
N ASP A 7 -7.49 11.01 -8.34
CA ASP A 7 -6.68 11.19 -9.55
C ASP A 7 -5.18 11.16 -9.21
N PHE A 8 -4.49 10.11 -9.64
CA PHE A 8 -3.05 9.94 -9.41
C PHE A 8 -2.18 10.58 -10.51
N SER A 9 -2.76 11.24 -11.53
CA SER A 9 -2.00 11.79 -12.66
C SER A 9 -1.02 12.91 -12.26
N ALA A 10 -1.23 13.55 -11.12
CA ALA A 10 -0.39 14.61 -10.59
C ALA A 10 0.72 14.12 -9.62
N VAL A 11 0.87 12.80 -9.44
CA VAL A 11 1.87 12.24 -8.52
C VAL A 11 2.81 11.25 -9.18
N ASP A 12 4.00 11.10 -8.61
CA ASP A 12 4.96 10.10 -9.06
C ASP A 12 4.44 8.68 -8.79
N GLY A 13 4.53 7.85 -9.83
CA GLY A 13 4.12 6.46 -9.80
C GLY A 13 2.65 6.22 -10.13
N GLY A 14 2.17 5.02 -9.81
CA GLY A 14 0.76 4.63 -10.01
C GLY A 14 0.27 3.69 -8.91
N PRO A 15 -1.06 3.65 -8.65
CA PRO A 15 -1.63 2.80 -7.63
C PRO A 15 -1.44 1.32 -7.98
N ASP A 16 -1.06 0.53 -6.99
CA ASP A 16 -0.94 -0.93 -7.07
C ASP A 16 -1.92 -1.57 -6.07
N GLY A 17 -1.45 -2.26 -5.03
CA GLY A 17 -2.28 -2.85 -3.98
C GLY A 17 -2.82 -1.83 -2.97
N ALA A 18 -3.97 -2.15 -2.37
CA ALA A 18 -4.61 -1.29 -1.37
C ALA A 18 -5.36 -2.08 -0.29
N VAL A 19 -5.52 -1.47 0.88
CA VAL A 19 -6.35 -1.96 2.01
C VAL A 19 -7.16 -0.82 2.60
N VAL A 20 -8.21 -1.14 3.36
CA VAL A 20 -9.07 -0.15 4.03
C VAL A 20 -8.94 -0.27 5.54
N ASP A 21 -8.85 0.87 6.23
CA ASP A 21 -8.81 0.90 7.70
C ASP A 21 -10.21 0.99 8.34
N ALA A 22 -10.27 0.94 9.67
CA ALA A 22 -11.52 0.95 10.42
C ALA A 22 -12.34 2.25 10.28
N GLU A 23 -11.78 3.33 9.73
CA GLU A 23 -12.50 4.57 9.41
C GLU A 23 -12.98 4.63 7.96
N GLY A 24 -12.73 3.58 7.17
CA GLY A 24 -13.07 3.54 5.75
C GLY A 24 -12.07 4.26 4.85
N ALA A 25 -10.90 4.66 5.37
CA ALA A 25 -9.86 5.28 4.56
C ALA A 25 -9.04 4.21 3.80
N LEU A 26 -8.72 4.51 2.54
CA LEU A 26 -7.98 3.63 1.65
C LEU A 26 -6.47 3.88 1.79
N TRP A 27 -5.71 2.86 2.14
CA TRP A 27 -4.25 2.85 2.09
C TRP A 27 -3.80 2.21 0.80
N VAL A 28 -3.19 2.98 -0.11
CA VAL A 28 -2.81 2.54 -1.46
C VAL A 28 -1.30 2.66 -1.66
N ALA A 29 -0.66 1.56 -2.03
CA ALA A 29 0.75 1.52 -2.42
C ALA A 29 0.94 2.16 -3.80
N LEU A 30 2.04 2.90 -3.96
CA LEU A 30 2.37 3.54 -5.24
C LEU A 30 3.64 2.94 -5.85
N TRP A 31 3.46 2.20 -6.95
CA TRP A 31 4.56 1.72 -7.78
C TRP A 31 5.26 2.89 -8.46
N GLY A 32 6.55 3.06 -8.20
CA GLY A 32 7.34 4.21 -8.67
C GLY A 32 7.15 5.47 -7.82
N GLY A 33 6.33 5.41 -6.76
CA GLY A 33 6.01 6.55 -5.91
C GLY A 33 6.70 6.56 -4.54
N SER A 34 7.46 5.52 -4.20
CA SER A 34 8.19 5.39 -2.93
C SER A 34 7.35 5.56 -1.66
N ARG A 35 6.04 5.28 -1.72
CA ARG A 35 5.14 5.53 -0.58
C ARG A 35 3.86 4.72 -0.63
N VAL A 36 3.19 4.70 0.52
CA VAL A 36 1.76 4.35 0.65
C VAL A 36 1.00 5.63 1.00
N LEU A 37 -0.07 5.94 0.25
CA LEU A 37 -0.96 7.06 0.56
C LEU A 37 -2.18 6.57 1.33
N ARG A 38 -2.63 7.33 2.33
CA ARG A 38 -3.94 7.20 2.96
C ARG A 38 -4.89 8.23 2.38
N LEU A 39 -5.94 7.75 1.74
CA LEU A 39 -7.03 8.55 1.19
C LEU A 39 -8.26 8.42 2.07
N ARG A 40 -8.92 9.54 2.36
CA ARG A 40 -10.19 9.59 3.08
C ARG A 40 -11.30 8.92 2.27
N PRO A 41 -12.46 8.59 2.89
CA PRO A 41 -13.61 8.03 2.19
C PRO A 41 -14.17 8.91 1.05
N ASP A 42 -13.81 10.18 1.00
CA ASP A 42 -14.14 11.12 -0.09
C ASP A 42 -13.07 11.20 -1.18
N GLY A 43 -12.01 10.38 -1.08
CA GLY A 43 -10.90 10.31 -2.03
C GLY A 43 -9.81 11.36 -1.83
N SER A 44 -9.94 12.29 -0.90
CA SER A 44 -8.88 13.25 -0.60
C SER A 44 -7.69 12.60 0.11
N ALA A 45 -6.46 12.98 -0.27
CA ALA A 45 -5.26 12.49 0.40
C ALA A 45 -5.09 13.17 1.78
N GLU A 46 -4.77 12.36 2.79
CA GLU A 46 -4.70 12.84 4.18
C GLU A 46 -3.36 12.54 4.85
N ALA A 47 -2.75 11.40 4.55
CA ALA A 47 -1.46 11.02 5.11
C ALA A 47 -0.67 10.14 4.15
N GLU A 48 0.62 9.98 4.42
CA GLU A 48 1.49 9.08 3.66
C GLU A 48 2.55 8.41 4.54
N ILE A 49 3.05 7.27 4.07
CA ILE A 49 4.22 6.58 4.62
C ILE A 49 5.26 6.50 3.50
N ALA A 50 6.32 7.31 3.60
CA ALA A 50 7.46 7.24 2.71
C ALA A 50 8.32 6.00 3.03
N LEU A 51 8.79 5.32 1.97
CA LEU A 51 9.56 4.07 2.05
C LEU A 51 10.82 4.16 1.18
N PRO A 52 11.93 3.50 1.58
CA PRO A 52 13.22 3.59 0.87
C PRO A 52 13.30 2.63 -0.34
N ALA A 53 12.22 2.51 -1.11
CA ALA A 53 12.16 1.72 -2.35
C ALA A 53 11.12 2.34 -3.28
N SER A 54 11.43 2.48 -4.57
CA SER A 54 10.54 3.15 -5.53
C SER A 54 9.30 2.34 -5.85
N GLN A 55 9.42 1.02 -5.99
CA GLN A 55 8.34 0.14 -6.43
C GLN A 55 7.61 -0.48 -5.23
N ILE A 56 6.76 0.32 -4.58
CA ILE A 56 5.92 -0.15 -3.47
C ILE A 56 4.69 -0.87 -4.04
N THR A 57 4.43 -2.10 -3.61
CA THR A 57 3.48 -2.99 -4.29
C THR A 57 2.16 -3.15 -3.54
N CYS A 58 2.17 -3.60 -2.29
CA CYS A 58 0.91 -3.92 -1.61
C CYS A 58 1.03 -3.81 -0.08
N PRO A 59 0.11 -3.07 0.58
CA PRO A 59 0.00 -3.00 2.03
C PRO A 59 -0.88 -4.13 2.60
N ALA A 60 -0.67 -4.49 3.87
CA ALA A 60 -1.54 -5.37 4.65
C ALA A 60 -1.46 -5.02 6.14
N PHE A 61 -2.58 -5.01 6.84
CA PHE A 61 -2.59 -4.83 8.30
C PHE A 61 -2.26 -6.13 9.02
N GLY A 62 -1.45 -6.06 10.07
CA GLY A 62 -1.09 -7.17 10.93
C GLY A 62 -0.84 -6.75 12.38
N GLY A 63 -0.33 -7.67 13.19
CA GLY A 63 -0.20 -7.46 14.64
C GLY A 63 -1.56 -7.32 15.30
N ASP A 64 -1.77 -6.25 16.08
CA ASP A 64 -3.06 -5.82 16.63
C ASP A 64 -3.86 -4.96 15.62
N LEU A 65 -3.64 -5.19 14.33
CA LEU A 65 -4.12 -4.42 13.19
C LEU A 65 -3.57 -2.98 13.11
N ARG A 66 -2.57 -2.62 13.93
CA ARG A 66 -1.91 -1.30 13.88
C ARG A 66 -0.52 -1.34 13.25
N GLN A 67 -0.10 -2.50 12.76
CA GLN A 67 1.13 -2.65 11.99
C GLN A 67 0.76 -2.77 10.50
N LEU A 68 1.10 -1.76 9.70
CA LEU A 68 0.98 -1.84 8.25
C LEU A 68 2.26 -2.47 7.70
N TYR A 69 2.16 -3.70 7.22
CA TYR A 69 3.20 -4.35 6.44
C TYR A 69 3.08 -3.91 4.99
N VAL A 70 4.20 -3.64 4.33
CA VAL A 70 4.21 -3.15 2.95
C VAL A 70 5.24 -3.92 2.16
N THR A 71 4.80 -4.56 1.08
CA THR A 71 5.69 -5.23 0.12
C THR A 71 6.26 -4.23 -0.87
N SER A 72 7.43 -4.53 -1.41
CA SER A 72 8.04 -3.79 -2.52
C SER A 72 8.65 -4.76 -3.54
N ALA A 73 9.04 -4.22 -4.69
CA ALA A 73 9.67 -4.96 -5.76
C ALA A 73 10.98 -4.31 -6.23
N TRP A 74 11.81 -5.13 -6.85
CA TRP A 74 12.99 -4.69 -7.63
C TRP A 74 12.90 -5.11 -9.10
N ALA A 75 11.76 -5.65 -9.53
CA ALA A 75 11.56 -6.11 -10.90
C ALA A 75 11.70 -4.92 -11.86
N GLY A 76 12.48 -5.05 -12.92
CA GLY A 76 12.74 -3.97 -13.87
C GLY A 76 13.85 -3.00 -13.48
N LEU A 77 14.34 -3.01 -12.24
CA LEU A 77 15.48 -2.19 -11.83
C LEU A 77 16.79 -2.76 -12.39
N ASP A 78 17.59 -1.91 -13.02
CA ASP A 78 18.93 -2.28 -13.48
C ASP A 78 19.94 -2.40 -12.31
N ALA A 79 21.21 -2.64 -12.62
CA ALA A 79 22.24 -2.78 -11.58
C ALA A 79 22.52 -1.46 -10.83
N ALA A 80 22.45 -0.32 -11.52
CA ALA A 80 22.72 0.99 -10.91
C ALA A 80 21.56 1.40 -10.00
N ALA A 81 20.31 1.22 -10.45
CA ALA A 81 19.12 1.49 -9.66
C ALA A 81 19.05 0.59 -8.42
N ARG A 82 19.35 -0.70 -8.54
CA ARG A 82 19.41 -1.60 -7.36
C ARG A 82 20.52 -1.23 -6.38
N ALA A 83 21.63 -0.67 -6.86
CA ALA A 83 22.68 -0.16 -5.98
C ALA A 83 22.26 1.14 -5.28
N ALA A 84 21.46 1.99 -5.93
CA ALA A 84 20.90 3.21 -5.36
C ALA A 84 19.76 2.93 -4.37
N GLU A 85 19.00 1.85 -4.58
CA GLU A 85 17.87 1.43 -3.74
C GLU A 85 18.13 0.06 -3.10
N PRO A 86 19.04 -0.05 -2.12
CA PRO A 86 19.44 -1.34 -1.53
C PRO A 86 18.31 -2.06 -0.75
N GLU A 87 17.21 -1.35 -0.47
CA GLU A 87 16.04 -1.87 0.22
C GLU A 87 14.93 -2.33 -0.76
N ALA A 88 15.09 -2.11 -2.08
CA ALA A 88 14.11 -2.54 -3.07
C ALA A 88 13.90 -4.07 -3.04
N GLY A 89 12.64 -4.49 -3.05
CA GLY A 89 12.24 -5.90 -2.95
C GLY A 89 12.09 -6.43 -1.52
N ARG A 90 12.32 -5.61 -0.49
CA ARG A 90 12.08 -5.98 0.91
C ARG A 90 10.63 -5.76 1.33
N VAL A 91 10.30 -6.27 2.51
CA VAL A 91 9.06 -5.98 3.24
C VAL A 91 9.35 -4.95 4.33
N PHE A 92 8.55 -3.89 4.37
CA PHE A 92 8.60 -2.85 5.38
C PHE A 92 7.46 -2.99 6.38
N ALA A 93 7.60 -2.35 7.54
CA ALA A 93 6.55 -2.32 8.55
C ALA A 93 6.50 -0.93 9.20
N ALA A 94 5.32 -0.31 9.21
CA ALA A 94 5.08 0.99 9.86
C ALA A 94 3.89 0.92 10.82
N LYS A 95 4.00 1.58 11.99
CA LYS A 95 2.88 1.67 12.93
C LYS A 95 1.90 2.76 12.46
N VAL A 96 0.61 2.46 12.53
CA VAL A 96 -0.46 3.39 12.16
C VAL A 96 -1.38 3.71 13.34
N ALA A 97 -1.94 4.91 13.34
CA ALA A 97 -2.80 5.39 14.41
C ALA A 97 -4.23 4.82 14.35
N ILE A 98 -4.70 4.45 13.16
CA ILE A 98 -6.03 3.86 12.94
C ILE A 98 -5.82 2.36 12.63
N PRO A 99 -6.50 1.45 13.33
CA PRO A 99 -6.34 0.03 13.06
C PRO A 99 -6.99 -0.34 11.73
N GLY A 100 -6.44 -1.37 11.09
CA GLY A 100 -7.03 -2.03 9.95
C GLY A 100 -8.29 -2.83 10.28
N LEU A 101 -8.77 -3.54 9.26
CA LEU A 101 -9.78 -4.58 9.38
C LEU A 101 -9.12 -5.97 9.21
N PRO A 102 -9.65 -7.02 9.86
CA PRO A 102 -9.17 -8.38 9.62
C PRO A 102 -9.55 -8.84 8.20
N GLU A 103 -8.61 -9.47 7.50
CA GLU A 103 -8.89 -10.08 6.19
C GLU A 103 -9.93 -11.20 6.33
N PRO A 104 -10.96 -11.24 5.48
CA PRO A 104 -11.97 -12.28 5.53
C PRO A 104 -11.38 -13.63 5.07
N MET A 105 -11.67 -14.69 5.81
CA MET A 105 -11.35 -16.04 5.37
C MET A 105 -12.19 -16.39 4.14
N VAL A 106 -11.54 -16.90 3.09
CA VAL A 106 -12.24 -17.43 1.92
C VAL A 106 -13.06 -18.65 2.35
N ALA A 107 -14.39 -18.54 2.24
CA ALA A 107 -15.29 -19.64 2.51
C ALA A 107 -15.36 -20.57 1.28
N LEU A 108 -14.70 -21.73 1.36
CA LEU A 108 -14.80 -22.75 0.32
C LEU A 108 -16.09 -23.56 0.54
N THR A 109 -17.06 -23.43 -0.36
CA THR A 109 -18.25 -24.30 -0.34
C THR A 109 -17.94 -25.63 -0.99
N GLY A 110 -17.35 -26.51 -0.20
CA GLY A 110 -17.12 -27.91 -0.47
C GLY A 110 -16.70 -28.53 0.86
N ARG A 111 -17.54 -29.39 1.42
CA ARG A 111 -17.19 -30.13 2.65
C ARG A 111 -15.89 -30.93 2.40
N PRO A 112 -15.16 -31.30 3.47
CA PRO A 112 -14.13 -32.34 3.35
C PRO A 112 -14.64 -33.57 2.59
#